data_AF-A0A958UTR5-F1
#
_entry.id   AF-A0A958UTR5-F1
#
_cell.length_a   1.000
_cell.length_b   1.000
_cell.length_c   1.000
_cell.angle_alpha   90.00
_cell.angle_beta   90.00
_cell.angle_gamma   90.00
#
_symmetry.space_group_name_H-M   'P 1'
#
loop_
_entity.id
_entity.type
_entity.pdbx_description
1 polymer ?
#
loop_
_entity_poly.entity_id
_entity_poly.type
_entity_poly.pdbx_seq_one_letter_code
_entity_poly.pdbx_strand_id
1 'polypeptide(L)'
;PIWFVGMTLYQRIYACKDERTAKKAWRIAGLFEWPVMAFMGVTLGLFARVAFDQGMFSSIGYAPTSPMDSELGLPLLLRTVLPVGLMGLMMSAYFSAIMSTADSCLMAASGNLTTDILRFFKKHISIKQSQVITLLIGAIAIVLATMMQNVLELMLYSYAFMVSGLLVPVLGSLLLKKPSPIAALVSMVLGGCITLVLIVLKTPLPYDLDANFFGITASALSFSIIQFLDKKNG
;
A
#
# COMPACT_ATOMS: atom_id res chain seq x y z
N PRO A 1 6.18 8.11 1.84
CA PRO A 1 6.95 7.29 2.81
C PRO A 1 6.85 5.78 2.59
N ILE A 2 5.73 5.26 2.06
CA ILE A 2 5.58 3.83 1.72
C ILE A 2 6.71 3.29 0.85
N TRP A 3 7.18 4.09 -0.11
CA TRP A 3 8.28 3.72 -1.00
C TRP A 3 9.59 3.41 -0.28
N PHE A 4 9.74 3.89 0.94
CA PHE A 4 10.92 3.68 1.77
C PHE A 4 10.83 2.43 2.65
N VAL A 5 9.63 1.87 2.86
CA VAL A 5 9.41 0.80 3.84
C VAL A 5 8.74 -0.43 3.25
N GLY A 6 8.13 -0.31 2.07
CA GLY A 6 7.46 -1.42 1.40
C GLY A 6 8.43 -2.48 0.87
N MET A 7 8.21 -3.73 1.26
CA MET A 7 9.07 -4.86 0.89
C MET A 7 9.14 -5.09 -0.63
N THR A 8 8.04 -4.87 -1.35
CA THR A 8 7.94 -5.09 -2.82
C THR A 8 8.99 -4.29 -3.60
N LEU A 9 9.41 -3.13 -3.07
CA LEU A 9 10.45 -2.31 -3.69
C LEU A 9 11.84 -2.86 -3.40
N TYR A 10 12.09 -3.25 -2.16
CA TYR A 10 13.35 -3.88 -1.78
C TYR A 10 13.59 -5.15 -2.60
N GLN A 11 12.57 -5.98 -2.81
CA GLN A 11 12.66 -7.16 -3.68
C GLN A 11 13.14 -6.80 -5.09
N ARG A 12 12.61 -5.71 -5.68
CA ARG A 12 13.02 -5.23 -7.01
C ARG A 12 14.43 -4.64 -7.01
N ILE A 13 14.83 -3.94 -5.96
CA ILE A 13 16.18 -3.39 -5.80
C ILE A 13 17.19 -4.54 -5.68
N TYR A 14 16.92 -5.56 -4.87
CA TYR A 14 17.81 -6.72 -4.70
C TYR A 14 17.86 -7.63 -5.93
N ALA A 15 16.82 -7.62 -6.78
CA ALA A 15 16.82 -8.33 -8.06
C ALA A 15 17.64 -7.62 -9.16
N CYS A 16 18.08 -6.38 -8.95
CA CYS A 16 18.91 -5.67 -9.91
C CYS A 16 20.34 -6.25 -9.94
N LYS A 17 20.93 -6.29 -11.14
CA LYS A 17 22.31 -6.78 -11.35
C LYS A 17 23.36 -5.93 -10.61
N ASP A 18 23.13 -4.62 -10.54
CA ASP A 18 24.07 -3.66 -9.99
C ASP A 18 23.34 -2.39 -9.49
N GLU A 19 24.03 -1.61 -8.65
CA GLU A 19 23.51 -0.39 -8.05
C GLU A 19 23.16 0.69 -9.08
N ARG A 20 23.89 0.78 -10.20
CA ARG A 20 23.60 1.78 -11.25
C ARG A 20 22.27 1.46 -11.92
N THR A 21 22.02 0.18 -12.18
CA THR A 21 20.73 -0.30 -12.70
C THR A 21 19.58 0.02 -11.74
N ALA A 22 19.75 -0.24 -10.44
CA ALA A 22 18.74 0.09 -9.43
C ALA A 22 18.45 1.60 -9.37
N LYS A 23 19.49 2.45 -9.34
CA LYS A 23 19.34 3.92 -9.35
C LYS A 23 18.67 4.44 -10.62
N LYS A 24 19.01 3.86 -11.78
CA LYS A 24 18.39 4.23 -13.06
C LYS A 24 16.91 3.85 -13.08
N ALA A 25 16.58 2.62 -12.66
CA ALA A 25 15.19 2.16 -12.57
C ALA A 25 14.37 3.07 -11.63
N TRP A 26 14.92 3.42 -10.46
CA TRP A 26 14.26 4.30 -9.51
C TRP A 26 13.98 5.69 -10.07
N ARG A 27 14.94 6.29 -10.78
CA ARG A 27 14.75 7.61 -11.42
C ARG A 27 13.70 7.58 -12.51
N ILE A 28 13.69 6.53 -13.34
CA ILE A 28 12.68 6.35 -14.39
C ILE A 28 11.31 6.17 -13.76
N ALA A 29 11.18 5.28 -12.78
CA ALA A 29 9.92 5.05 -12.07
C ALA A 29 9.38 6.34 -11.46
N GLY A 30 10.20 7.09 -10.70
CA GLY A 30 9.77 8.35 -10.09
C GLY A 30 9.32 9.41 -11.12
N LEU A 31 9.99 9.49 -12.28
CA LEU A 31 9.61 10.42 -13.35
C LEU A 31 8.30 10.05 -14.05
N PHE A 32 7.97 8.77 -14.17
CA PHE A 32 6.69 8.35 -14.77
C PHE A 32 5.56 8.30 -13.74
N GLU A 33 5.84 7.91 -12.50
CA GLU A 33 4.81 7.79 -11.46
C GLU A 33 4.32 9.15 -10.95
N TRP A 34 5.24 10.06 -10.58
CA TRP A 34 4.85 11.26 -9.84
C TRP A 34 4.16 12.34 -10.69
N PRO A 35 4.58 12.64 -11.93
CA PRO A 35 3.81 13.50 -12.81
C PRO A 35 2.86 12.71 -13.72
N VAL A 36 3.33 11.74 -14.50
CA VAL A 36 2.51 11.18 -15.58
C VAL A 36 1.31 10.41 -15.03
N MET A 37 1.53 9.44 -14.14
CA MET A 37 0.45 8.62 -13.59
C MET A 37 -0.51 9.43 -12.70
N ALA A 38 0.03 10.32 -11.85
CA ALA A 38 -0.80 11.13 -10.96
C ALA A 38 -1.74 12.08 -11.73
N PHE A 39 -1.21 12.85 -12.69
CA PHE A 39 -2.03 13.74 -13.50
C PHE A 39 -2.99 12.97 -14.40
N MET A 40 -2.56 11.85 -15.01
CA MET A 40 -3.45 11.02 -15.82
C MET A 40 -4.61 10.46 -15.00
N GLY A 41 -4.35 9.87 -13.83
CA GLY A 41 -5.39 9.29 -12.98
C GLY A 41 -6.42 10.31 -12.52
N VAL A 42 -5.96 11.46 -12.02
CA VAL A 42 -6.85 12.54 -11.56
C VAL A 42 -7.66 13.13 -12.72
N THR A 43 -7.02 13.37 -13.87
CA THR A 43 -7.70 13.93 -15.04
C THR A 43 -8.78 12.98 -15.57
N LEU A 44 -8.48 11.68 -15.66
CA LEU A 44 -9.47 10.68 -16.07
C LEU A 44 -10.63 10.56 -15.06
N GLY A 45 -10.34 10.65 -13.76
CA GLY A 45 -11.37 10.69 -12.72
C GLY A 45 -12.27 11.93 -12.85
N LEU A 46 -11.68 13.10 -13.14
CA LEU A 46 -12.43 14.33 -13.38
C LEU A 46 -13.32 14.22 -14.63
N PHE A 47 -12.81 13.66 -15.72
CA PHE A 47 -13.62 13.39 -16.91
C PHE A 47 -14.75 12.40 -16.63
N ALA A 48 -14.51 11.35 -15.85
CA ALA A 48 -15.55 10.41 -15.44
C ALA A 48 -16.64 11.11 -14.60
N ARG A 49 -16.25 12.02 -13.70
CA ARG A 49 -17.19 12.81 -12.91
C ARG A 49 -18.06 13.72 -13.77
N VAL A 50 -17.44 14.47 -14.69
CA VAL A 50 -18.17 15.35 -15.62
C VAL A 50 -19.10 14.55 -16.53
N ALA A 51 -18.64 13.40 -17.04
CA ALA A 51 -19.46 12.50 -17.86
C ALA A 51 -20.68 11.95 -17.10
N PHE A 52 -20.52 11.62 -15.81
CA PHE A 52 -21.62 11.24 -14.94
C PHE A 52 -22.62 12.39 -14.75
N ASP A 53 -22.14 13.58 -14.41
CA ASP A 53 -22.99 14.76 -14.17
C ASP A 53 -23.74 15.20 -15.45
N GLN A 54 -23.15 14.98 -16.64
CA GLN A 54 -23.78 15.21 -17.96
C GLN A 54 -24.74 14.09 -18.39
N GLY A 55 -24.88 13.02 -17.60
CA GLY A 55 -25.79 11.92 -17.90
C GLY A 55 -25.33 10.96 -18.99
N MET A 56 -24.03 10.93 -19.33
CA MET A 56 -23.50 10.01 -20.35
C MET A 56 -23.67 8.52 -19.99
N PHE A 57 -23.82 8.21 -18.69
CA PHE A 57 -24.01 6.84 -18.21
C PHE A 57 -25.50 6.45 -18.03
N SER A 58 -26.43 7.35 -18.36
CA SER A 58 -27.87 7.12 -18.21
C SER A 58 -28.37 5.92 -19.01
N SER A 59 -27.85 5.71 -20.22
CA SER A 59 -28.16 4.56 -21.07
C SER A 59 -27.72 3.21 -20.48
N ILE A 60 -26.81 3.24 -19.49
CA ILE A 60 -26.24 2.07 -18.81
C ILE A 60 -26.91 1.87 -17.43
N GLY A 61 -27.87 2.72 -17.06
CA GLY A 61 -28.59 2.64 -15.78
C GLY A 61 -28.01 3.50 -14.66
N TYR A 62 -27.01 4.34 -14.95
CA TYR A 62 -26.45 5.29 -13.98
C TYR A 62 -26.88 6.71 -14.36
N ALA A 63 -28.07 7.11 -13.90
CA ALA A 63 -28.52 8.49 -14.03
C ALA A 63 -27.75 9.40 -13.05
N PRO A 64 -27.61 10.72 -13.33
CA PRO A 64 -26.88 11.66 -12.47
C PRO A 64 -27.41 11.72 -11.01
N THR A 65 -28.66 11.31 -10.80
CA THR A 65 -29.33 11.27 -9.49
C THR A 65 -29.23 9.92 -8.79
N SER A 66 -28.70 8.89 -9.47
CA SER A 66 -28.56 7.55 -8.90
C SER A 66 -27.24 7.43 -8.12
N PRO A 67 -27.23 6.77 -6.96
CA PRO A 67 -25.98 6.48 -6.27
C PRO A 67 -25.10 5.60 -7.16
N MET A 68 -23.88 6.04 -7.39
CA MET A 68 -22.87 5.32 -8.18
C MET A 68 -21.61 5.19 -7.34
N ASP A 69 -21.02 4.01 -7.34
CA ASP A 69 -19.70 3.79 -6.77
C ASP A 69 -18.66 4.58 -7.59
N SER A 70 -17.90 5.43 -6.91
CA SER A 70 -16.85 6.26 -7.49
C SER A 70 -15.78 5.42 -8.21
N GLU A 71 -15.54 4.19 -7.78
CA GLU A 71 -14.53 3.30 -8.39
C GLU A 71 -14.97 2.77 -9.77
N LEU A 72 -16.29 2.80 -10.07
CA LEU A 72 -16.83 2.43 -11.37
C LEU A 72 -16.72 3.54 -12.43
N GLY A 73 -16.38 4.77 -12.03
CA GLY A 73 -16.38 5.92 -12.92
C GLY A 73 -15.48 5.75 -14.15
N LEU A 74 -14.22 5.31 -13.95
CA LEU A 74 -13.28 5.10 -15.05
C LEU A 74 -13.72 3.96 -16.00
N PRO A 75 -14.06 2.75 -15.52
CA PRO A 75 -14.59 1.70 -16.39
C PRO A 75 -15.81 2.12 -17.22
N LEU A 76 -16.74 2.88 -16.61
CA LEU A 76 -17.92 3.39 -17.31
C LEU A 76 -17.56 4.43 -18.38
N LEU A 77 -16.63 5.35 -18.08
CA LEU A 77 -16.12 6.32 -19.05
C LEU A 77 -15.46 5.63 -20.25
N LEU A 78 -14.61 4.63 -20.02
CA LEU A 78 -13.94 3.90 -21.09
C LEU A 78 -14.95 3.15 -21.97
N ARG A 79 -15.99 2.57 -21.36
CA ARG A 79 -17.06 1.87 -22.07
C ARG A 79 -17.89 2.81 -22.96
N THR A 80 -18.13 4.05 -22.55
CA THR A 80 -18.95 4.99 -23.33
C THR A 80 -18.16 5.65 -24.46
N VAL A 81 -16.87 5.90 -24.26
CA VAL A 81 -16.05 6.67 -25.20
C VAL A 81 -15.34 5.79 -26.23
N LEU A 82 -14.92 4.58 -25.86
CA LEU A 82 -14.09 3.75 -26.75
C LEU A 82 -14.92 2.81 -27.64
N PRO A 83 -14.46 2.57 -28.89
CA PRO A 83 -15.04 1.51 -29.73
C PRO A 83 -14.74 0.13 -29.15
N VAL A 84 -15.60 -0.85 -29.45
CA VAL A 84 -15.59 -2.20 -28.85
C VAL A 84 -14.22 -2.90 -28.87
N GLY A 85 -13.45 -2.76 -29.95
CA GLY A 85 -12.11 -3.37 -30.05
C GLY A 85 -11.09 -2.72 -29.11
N LEU A 86 -11.09 -1.38 -29.04
CA LEU A 86 -10.16 -0.64 -28.18
C LEU A 86 -10.55 -0.75 -26.70
N MET A 87 -11.86 -0.83 -26.41
CA MET A 87 -12.36 -1.13 -25.07
C MET A 87 -11.82 -2.47 -24.55
N GLY A 88 -11.87 -3.53 -25.36
CA GLY A 88 -11.34 -4.84 -24.97
C GLY A 88 -9.84 -4.81 -24.67
N LEU A 89 -9.07 -4.10 -25.48
CA LEU A 89 -7.63 -3.92 -25.26
C LEU A 89 -7.35 -3.13 -23.97
N MET A 90 -8.08 -2.05 -23.72
CA MET A 90 -7.92 -1.24 -22.52
C MET A 90 -8.29 -1.99 -21.25
N MET A 91 -9.40 -2.74 -21.25
CA MET A 91 -9.79 -3.59 -20.11
C MET A 91 -8.76 -4.68 -19.85
N SER A 92 -8.18 -5.28 -20.90
CA SER A 92 -7.11 -6.27 -20.77
C SER A 92 -5.85 -5.66 -20.12
N ALA A 93 -5.46 -4.46 -20.54
CA ALA A 93 -4.34 -3.74 -19.94
C ALA A 93 -4.61 -3.38 -18.47
N TYR A 94 -5.84 -2.95 -18.15
CA TYR A 94 -6.27 -2.62 -16.79
C TYR A 94 -6.18 -3.83 -15.85
N PHE A 95 -6.76 -4.98 -16.23
CA PHE A 95 -6.68 -6.20 -15.43
C PHE A 95 -5.26 -6.75 -15.33
N SER A 96 -4.47 -6.65 -16.40
CA SER A 96 -3.05 -7.03 -16.38
C SER A 96 -2.26 -6.20 -15.36
N ALA A 97 -2.48 -4.89 -15.31
CA ALA A 97 -1.84 -4.02 -14.33
C ALA A 97 -2.22 -4.38 -12.88
N ILE A 98 -3.51 -4.62 -12.62
CA ILE A 98 -3.99 -5.07 -11.29
C ILE A 98 -3.34 -6.40 -10.91
N MET A 99 -3.34 -7.37 -11.83
CA MET A 99 -2.79 -8.71 -11.59
C MET A 99 -1.28 -8.66 -11.30
N SER A 100 -0.54 -7.78 -11.99
CA SER A 100 0.91 -7.60 -11.75
C SER A 100 1.23 -7.06 -10.35
N THR A 101 0.33 -6.22 -9.81
CA THR A 101 0.46 -5.67 -8.45
C THR A 101 0.05 -6.71 -7.42
N ALA A 102 -1.08 -7.39 -7.64
CA ALA A 102 -1.57 -8.45 -6.77
C ALA A 102 -0.54 -9.59 -6.63
N ASP A 103 0.08 -10.01 -7.73
CA ASP A 103 1.15 -11.02 -7.72
C ASP A 103 2.35 -10.58 -6.86
N SER A 104 2.84 -9.36 -7.06
CA SER A 104 3.96 -8.81 -6.27
C SER A 104 3.61 -8.75 -4.77
N CYS A 105 2.38 -8.33 -4.42
CA CYS A 105 1.92 -8.26 -3.03
C CYS A 105 1.76 -9.65 -2.40
N LEU A 106 1.20 -10.62 -3.12
CA LEU A 106 1.08 -12.01 -2.66
C LEU A 106 2.45 -12.66 -2.46
N MET A 107 3.39 -12.41 -3.37
CA MET A 107 4.78 -12.87 -3.23
C MET A 107 5.48 -12.23 -2.02
N ALA A 108 5.32 -10.93 -1.80
CA ALA A 108 5.87 -10.28 -0.61
C ALA A 108 5.25 -10.81 0.71
N ALA A 109 3.93 -10.93 0.77
CA ALA A 109 3.22 -11.43 1.96
C ALA A 109 3.59 -12.90 2.27
N SER A 110 3.57 -13.76 1.25
CA SER A 110 3.93 -15.18 1.40
C SER A 110 5.41 -15.37 1.72
N GLY A 111 6.27 -14.53 1.14
CA GLY A 111 7.69 -14.43 1.48
C GLY A 111 7.90 -14.15 2.96
N ASN A 112 7.36 -13.02 3.46
CA ASN A 112 7.46 -12.64 4.88
C ASN A 112 6.97 -13.75 5.82
N LEU A 113 5.81 -14.34 5.54
CA LEU A 113 5.26 -15.42 6.37
C LEU A 113 6.17 -16.65 6.37
N THR A 114 6.76 -16.98 5.22
CA THR A 114 7.65 -18.14 5.08
C THR A 114 9.01 -17.90 5.75
N THR A 115 9.68 -16.79 5.42
CA THR A 115 11.07 -16.54 5.83
C THR A 115 11.19 -15.97 7.23
N ASP A 116 10.24 -15.14 7.67
CA ASP A 116 10.40 -14.35 8.89
C ASP A 116 9.65 -15.00 10.06
N ILE A 117 8.49 -15.60 9.79
CA ILE A 117 7.66 -16.24 10.82
C ILE A 117 7.92 -17.75 10.84
N LEU A 118 7.61 -18.46 9.75
CA LEU A 118 7.62 -19.92 9.75
C LEU A 118 9.03 -20.51 9.85
N ARG A 119 10.06 -19.79 9.38
CA ARG A 119 11.46 -20.23 9.51
C ARG A 119 11.92 -20.32 10.97
N PHE A 120 11.32 -19.54 11.88
CA PHE A 120 11.58 -19.64 13.32
C PHE A 120 11.17 -21.01 13.87
N PHE A 121 10.06 -21.58 13.37
CA PHE A 121 9.54 -22.88 13.78
C PHE A 121 10.08 -24.04 12.95
N LYS A 122 10.36 -23.82 11.65
CA LYS A 122 10.83 -24.84 10.73
C LYS A 122 11.92 -24.29 9.81
N LYS A 123 13.16 -24.71 10.06
CA LYS A 123 14.37 -24.18 9.40
C LYS A 123 14.40 -24.33 7.87
N HIS A 124 13.70 -25.34 7.34
CA HIS A 124 13.58 -25.60 5.90
C HIS A 124 12.11 -25.69 5.47
N ILE A 125 11.72 -24.79 4.58
CA ILE A 125 10.42 -24.78 3.92
C ILE A 125 10.65 -25.09 2.45
N SER A 126 9.93 -26.08 1.94
CA SER A 126 10.04 -26.47 0.53
C SER A 126 9.26 -25.52 -0.38
N ILE A 127 9.61 -25.47 -1.66
CA ILE A 127 8.91 -24.65 -2.67
C ILE A 127 7.40 -24.97 -2.69
N LYS A 128 7.02 -26.26 -2.60
CA LYS A 128 5.61 -26.67 -2.55
C LYS A 128 4.87 -26.08 -1.35
N GLN A 129 5.53 -26.01 -0.19
CA GLN A 129 4.92 -25.41 0.99
C GLN A 129 4.74 -23.89 0.84
N SER A 130 5.73 -23.21 0.25
CA SER A 130 5.60 -21.78 -0.08
C SER A 130 4.45 -21.52 -1.05
N GLN A 131 4.28 -22.36 -2.08
CA GLN A 131 3.15 -22.26 -3.01
C GLN A 131 1.80 -22.45 -2.32
N VAL A 132 1.70 -23.41 -1.38
CA VAL A 132 0.48 -23.61 -0.57
C VAL A 132 0.20 -22.39 0.31
N ILE A 133 1.23 -21.80 0.92
CA ILE A 133 1.09 -20.57 1.72
C ILE A 133 0.59 -19.42 0.85
N THR A 134 1.16 -19.22 -0.34
CA THR A 134 0.70 -18.20 -1.29
C THR A 134 -0.76 -18.43 -1.66
N LEU A 135 -1.16 -19.67 -1.95
CA LEU A 135 -2.54 -20.02 -2.26
C LEU A 135 -3.49 -19.69 -1.09
N LEU A 136 -3.11 -20.02 0.14
CA LEU A 136 -3.91 -19.73 1.34
C LEU A 136 -4.06 -18.22 1.57
N ILE A 137 -2.97 -17.45 1.43
CA ILE A 137 -3.02 -15.98 1.54
C ILE A 137 -3.92 -15.41 0.45
N GLY A 138 -3.83 -15.92 -0.79
CA GLY A 138 -4.71 -15.51 -1.89
C GLY A 138 -6.19 -15.81 -1.62
N ALA A 139 -6.50 -17.00 -1.08
CA ALA A 139 -7.87 -17.36 -0.71
C ALA A 139 -8.43 -16.43 0.38
N ILE A 140 -7.62 -16.12 1.42
CA ILE A 140 -7.99 -15.16 2.47
C ILE A 140 -8.21 -13.77 1.87
N ALA A 141 -7.33 -13.33 0.95
CA ALA A 141 -7.46 -12.04 0.27
C ALA A 141 -8.77 -11.94 -0.53
N ILE A 142 -9.19 -13.01 -1.22
CA ILE A 142 -10.48 -13.05 -1.93
C ILE A 142 -11.66 -12.94 -0.96
N VAL A 143 -11.64 -13.68 0.15
CA VAL A 143 -12.70 -13.59 1.17
C VAL A 143 -12.79 -12.17 1.72
N LEU A 144 -11.65 -11.58 2.08
CA LEU A 144 -11.61 -10.20 2.56
C LEU A 144 -12.14 -9.23 1.50
N ALA A 145 -11.72 -9.37 0.23
CA ALA A 145 -12.16 -8.51 -0.87
C ALA A 145 -13.70 -8.48 -1.03
N THR A 146 -14.40 -9.59 -0.78
CA THR A 146 -15.88 -9.61 -0.84
C THR A 146 -16.58 -8.85 0.28
N MET A 147 -15.87 -8.53 1.36
CA MET A 147 -16.42 -7.81 2.52
C MET A 147 -16.15 -6.31 2.46
N MET A 148 -15.38 -5.84 1.48
CA MET A 148 -14.88 -4.46 1.43
C MET A 148 -15.73 -3.61 0.50
N GLN A 149 -16.04 -2.39 0.95
CA GLN A 149 -16.91 -1.47 0.21
C GLN A 149 -16.13 -0.36 -0.54
N ASN A 150 -14.89 -0.07 -0.14
CA ASN A 150 -14.07 0.97 -0.77
C ASN A 150 -12.58 0.57 -0.75
N VAL A 151 -11.97 0.43 -1.93
CA VAL A 151 -10.58 -0.01 -2.07
C VAL A 151 -9.61 1.12 -1.72
N LEU A 152 -9.94 2.36 -2.11
CA LEU A 152 -9.10 3.54 -1.83
C LEU A 152 -8.93 3.74 -0.32
N GLU A 153 -10.01 3.74 0.46
CA GLU A 153 -9.95 3.92 1.92
C GLU A 153 -9.09 2.85 2.58
N LEU A 154 -9.28 1.58 2.20
CA LEU A 154 -8.49 0.49 2.75
C LEU A 154 -7.00 0.65 2.42
N MET A 155 -6.69 1.02 1.18
CA MET A 155 -5.33 1.27 0.75
C MET A 155 -4.69 2.37 1.61
N LEU A 156 -5.41 3.47 1.82
CA LEU A 156 -4.94 4.57 2.68
C LEU A 156 -4.75 4.12 4.13
N TYR A 157 -5.63 3.30 4.68
CA TYR A 157 -5.50 2.78 6.05
C TYR A 157 -4.30 1.84 6.20
N SER A 158 -4.07 0.97 5.21
CA SER A 158 -2.89 0.11 5.17
C SER A 158 -1.61 0.94 5.11
N TYR A 159 -1.57 1.97 4.26
CA TYR A 159 -0.41 2.85 4.13
C TYR A 159 -0.18 3.69 5.38
N ALA A 160 -1.25 4.20 5.98
CA ALA A 160 -1.24 4.92 7.23
C ALA A 160 -0.59 4.10 8.35
N PHE A 161 -1.12 2.89 8.59
CA PHE A 161 -0.58 1.96 9.56
C PHE A 161 0.90 1.63 9.31
N MET A 162 1.24 1.29 8.06
CA MET A 162 2.59 0.86 7.70
C MET A 162 3.62 1.99 7.88
N VAL A 163 3.28 3.21 7.47
CA VAL A 163 4.17 4.37 7.61
C VAL A 163 4.35 4.73 9.07
N SER A 164 3.27 4.82 9.85
CA SER A 164 3.34 5.18 11.27
C SER A 164 4.11 4.17 12.11
N GLY A 165 3.98 2.88 11.79
CA GLY A 165 4.73 1.82 12.48
C GLY A 165 6.20 1.77 12.07
N LEU A 166 6.51 1.81 10.77
CA LEU A 166 7.84 1.40 10.31
C LEU A 166 8.80 2.57 10.03
N LEU A 167 8.31 3.78 9.76
CA LEU A 167 9.15 4.90 9.33
C LEU A 167 10.26 5.24 10.33
N VAL A 168 9.88 5.44 11.60
CA VAL A 168 10.82 5.82 12.67
C VAL A 168 11.82 4.71 12.96
N PRO A 169 11.42 3.45 13.25
CA PRO A 169 12.39 2.39 13.51
C PRO A 169 13.34 2.12 12.33
N VAL A 170 12.88 2.24 11.08
CA VAL A 170 13.76 2.08 9.91
C VAL A 170 14.76 3.23 9.81
N LEU A 171 14.34 4.48 9.97
CA LEU A 171 15.26 5.63 10.00
C LEU A 171 16.25 5.52 11.16
N GLY A 172 15.78 5.16 12.35
CA GLY A 172 16.63 4.92 13.51
C GLY A 172 17.67 3.84 13.25
N SER A 173 17.28 2.76 12.58
CA SER A 173 18.19 1.65 12.24
C SER A 173 19.25 2.02 11.19
N LEU A 174 18.92 2.93 10.27
CA LEU A 174 19.84 3.39 9.23
C LEU A 174 20.78 4.50 9.68
N LEU A 175 20.31 5.40 10.57
CA LEU A 175 21.05 6.60 10.97
C LEU A 175 21.87 6.42 12.25
N LEU A 176 21.47 5.51 13.14
CA LEU A 176 22.18 5.27 14.41
C LEU A 176 23.22 4.16 14.26
N LYS A 177 24.37 4.34 14.92
CA LYS A 177 25.45 3.33 14.95
C LYS A 177 25.09 2.08 15.76
N LYS A 178 24.23 2.23 16.79
CA LYS A 178 23.79 1.16 17.71
C LYS A 178 22.31 1.33 18.04
N PRO A 179 21.39 1.02 17.10
CA PRO A 179 19.96 1.09 17.34
C PRO A 179 19.54 -0.04 18.30
N SER A 180 18.67 0.29 19.26
CA SER A 180 18.11 -0.66 20.22
C SER A 180 17.01 -1.49 19.55
N PRO A 181 17.09 -2.84 19.57
CA PRO A 181 16.02 -3.70 19.03
C PRO A 181 14.69 -3.51 19.75
N ILE A 182 14.73 -3.28 21.07
CA ILE A 182 13.54 -3.06 21.90
C ILE A 182 12.89 -1.72 21.55
N ALA A 183 13.69 -0.66 21.38
CA ALA A 183 13.17 0.64 20.95
C ALA A 183 12.46 0.54 19.60
N ALA A 184 13.04 -0.22 18.66
CA ALA A 184 12.45 -0.42 17.33
C ALA A 184 11.14 -1.19 17.37
N LEU A 185 11.06 -2.26 18.17
CA LEU A 185 9.84 -3.07 18.29
C LEU A 185 8.71 -2.27 18.94
N VAL A 186 9.00 -1.57 20.04
CA VAL A 186 7.98 -0.81 20.78
C VAL A 186 7.47 0.36 19.95
N SER A 187 8.35 1.07 19.25
CA SER A 187 7.92 2.18 18.38
C SER A 187 7.10 1.72 17.19
N MET A 188 7.39 0.52 16.66
CA MET A 188 6.60 -0.10 15.60
C MET A 188 5.19 -0.42 16.05
N VAL A 189 5.05 -1.10 17.19
CA VAL A 189 3.74 -1.49 17.74
C VAL A 189 2.95 -0.25 18.13
N LEU A 190 3.53 0.68 18.88
CA LEU A 190 2.83 1.88 19.33
C LEU A 190 2.40 2.77 18.17
N GLY A 191 3.30 3.06 17.23
CA GLY A 191 3.00 3.93 16.09
C GLY A 191 1.87 3.39 15.22
N GLY A 192 1.95 2.10 14.85
CA GLY A 192 0.92 1.46 14.04
C GLY A 192 -0.42 1.34 14.77
N CYS A 193 -0.42 0.84 16.01
CA CYS A 193 -1.66 0.66 16.78
C CYS A 193 -2.36 2.00 17.06
N ILE A 194 -1.62 3.05 17.42
CA ILE A 194 -2.21 4.38 17.67
C ILE A 194 -2.89 4.91 16.40
N THR A 195 -2.24 4.83 15.24
CA THR A 195 -2.87 5.24 13.97
C THR A 195 -4.15 4.45 13.68
N LEU A 196 -4.13 3.13 13.82
CA LEU A 196 -5.32 2.30 13.57
C LEU A 196 -6.46 2.61 14.53
N VAL A 197 -6.16 2.75 15.83
CA VAL A 197 -7.17 3.07 16.84
C VAL A 197 -7.82 4.42 16.53
N LEU A 198 -7.03 5.43 16.18
CA LEU A 198 -7.57 6.76 15.81
C LEU A 198 -8.42 6.73 14.54
N ILE A 199 -8.02 5.94 13.53
CA ILE A 199 -8.82 5.75 12.30
C ILE A 199 -10.16 5.09 12.62
N VAL A 200 -10.15 4.02 13.44
CA VAL A 200 -11.36 3.25 13.77
C VAL A 200 -12.31 4.05 14.66
N LEU A 201 -11.77 4.80 15.63
CA LEU A 201 -12.58 5.61 16.55
C LEU A 201 -13.24 6.81 15.86
N LYS A 202 -12.79 7.20 14.65
CA LYS A 202 -13.30 8.36 13.89
C LYS A 202 -13.41 9.63 14.76
N THR A 203 -12.53 9.77 15.76
CA THR A 203 -12.56 10.90 16.68
C THR A 203 -12.05 12.15 15.99
N PRO A 204 -12.70 13.32 16.18
CA PRO A 204 -12.16 14.57 15.68
C PRO A 204 -10.81 14.82 16.35
N LEU A 205 -9.76 14.80 15.54
CA LEU A 205 -8.40 15.01 15.99
C LEU A 205 -8.11 16.51 16.10
N PRO A 206 -7.27 16.93 17.05
CA PRO A 206 -6.95 18.33 17.21
C PRO A 206 -6.29 18.86 15.93
N TYR A 207 -6.72 20.05 15.50
CA TYR A 207 -6.25 20.76 14.30
C TYR A 207 -6.54 20.06 12.95
N ASP A 208 -7.53 19.15 12.88
CA ASP A 208 -7.82 18.35 11.67
C ASP A 208 -6.60 17.60 11.12
N LEU A 209 -5.65 17.25 12.00
CA LEU A 209 -4.47 16.49 11.63
C LEU A 209 -4.82 15.03 11.40
N ASP A 210 -4.22 14.44 10.36
CA ASP A 210 -4.34 13.02 10.06
C ASP A 210 -3.86 12.14 11.22
N ALA A 211 -4.52 11.00 11.43
CA ALA A 211 -4.14 9.97 12.41
C ALA A 211 -2.68 9.48 12.25
N ASN A 212 -2.10 9.63 11.06
CA ASN A 212 -0.69 9.34 10.77
C ASN A 212 0.27 10.22 11.55
N PHE A 213 -0.06 11.49 11.73
CA PHE A 213 0.79 12.41 12.45
C PHE A 213 0.97 11.97 13.91
N PHE A 214 -0.12 11.57 14.56
CA PHE A 214 -0.11 11.07 15.94
C PHE A 214 0.61 9.72 16.07
N GLY A 215 0.44 8.82 15.11
CA GLY A 215 1.16 7.53 15.13
C GLY A 215 2.67 7.70 14.93
N ILE A 216 3.09 8.50 13.95
CA ILE A 216 4.51 8.77 13.71
C ILE A 216 5.16 9.47 14.91
N THR A 217 4.48 10.45 15.52
CA THR A 217 4.99 11.14 16.71
C THR A 217 5.10 10.20 17.91
N ALA A 218 4.11 9.35 18.16
CA ALA A 218 4.19 8.34 19.20
C ALA A 218 5.32 7.33 18.97
N SER A 219 5.51 6.90 17.71
CA SER A 219 6.64 6.07 17.31
C SER A 219 7.98 6.76 17.58
N ALA A 220 8.11 8.03 17.21
CA ALA A 220 9.32 8.83 17.41
C ALA A 220 9.68 9.03 18.89
N LEU A 221 8.68 9.36 19.71
CA LEU A 221 8.84 9.57 21.14
C LEU A 221 9.24 8.27 21.84
N SER A 222 8.51 7.18 21.61
CA SER A 222 8.81 5.88 22.22
C SER A 222 10.19 5.35 21.81
N PHE A 223 10.54 5.47 20.53
CA PHE A 223 11.87 5.09 20.04
C PHE A 223 12.97 5.89 20.74
N SER A 224 12.82 7.21 20.82
CA SER A 224 13.86 8.09 21.40
C SER A 224 14.05 7.85 22.90
N ILE A 225 12.96 7.68 23.65
CA ILE A 225 13.00 7.41 25.09
C ILE A 225 13.71 6.09 25.37
N ILE A 226 13.30 5.01 24.71
CA ILE A 226 13.86 3.67 24.94
C ILE A 226 15.31 3.61 24.46
N GLN A 227 15.62 4.21 23.31
CA GLN A 227 16.98 4.28 22.79
C GLN A 227 17.95 4.99 23.75
N PHE A 228 17.48 6.03 24.45
CA PHE A 228 18.27 6.73 25.45
C PHE A 228 18.48 5.88 26.71
N LEU A 229 17.44 5.20 27.18
CA LEU A 229 17.52 4.30 28.34
C LEU A 229 18.45 3.11 28.09
N ASP A 230 18.37 2.50 26.91
CA ASP A 230 19.18 1.34 26.56
C ASP A 230 20.68 1.71 26.44
N LYS A 231 20.99 2.89 25.89
CA LYS A 231 22.36 3.43 25.87
C LYS A 231 22.95 3.73 27.25
N LYS A 232 22.11 3.94 28.26
CA LYS A 232 22.56 4.17 29.64
C LYS A 232 22.90 2.86 30.35
N ASN A 233 22.37 1.74 29.88
CA ASN A 233 22.47 0.43 30.50
C ASN A 233 23.56 -0.48 29.89
N GLY A 234 24.23 -0.08 28.81
CA GLY A 234 25.28 -0.84 28.14
C GLY A 234 26.47 0.01 27.74
#